data_AF-L1NSI9-F1
#
_entry.id   AF-L1NSI9-F1
#
_cell.length_a   1.000
_cell.length_b   1.000
_cell.length_c   1.000
_cell.angle_alpha   90.00
_cell.angle_beta   90.00
_cell.angle_gamma   90.00
#
_symmetry.space_group_name_H-M   'P 1'
#
loop_
_entity.id
_entity.type
_entity.pdbx_description
1 polymer ?
#
loop_
_entity_poly.entity_id
_entity_poly.type
_entity_poly.pdbx_seq_one_letter_code
_entity_poly.pdbx_strand_id
1 'polypeptide(L)'
;MRNNNYPTWLVPLEVGKKLKEIGFEEPCVFYHDENNTTSPVVVTPNFEEENLSYENRNLLSHQTSLPVWTEVFTWFRKRGLYGFITFDNTYPNSESETFSFEIRKINRKLIYGSEENSTDKFNCYEEAREALFLKLIDLYKTANQ
;
A
#
# COMPACT_ATOMS: atom_id res chain seq x y z
N MET A 1 12.18 10.55 -2.54
CA MET A 1 12.71 10.27 -3.90
C MET A 1 12.69 8.77 -4.11
N ARG A 2 12.08 8.27 -5.20
CA ARG A 2 12.19 6.85 -5.57
C ARG A 2 13.66 6.55 -5.84
N ASN A 3 14.26 5.63 -5.10
CA ASN A 3 15.51 5.01 -5.53
C ASN A 3 15.16 4.14 -6.74
N ASN A 4 15.81 4.36 -7.89
CA ASN A 4 15.55 3.66 -9.16
C ASN A 4 15.69 2.12 -9.10
N ASN A 5 16.09 1.55 -7.96
CA ASN A 5 16.30 0.12 -7.76
C ASN A 5 15.26 -0.54 -6.84
N TYR A 6 14.24 0.19 -6.35
CA TYR A 6 13.19 -0.41 -5.51
C TYR A 6 12.07 -1.01 -6.37
N PRO A 7 11.64 -2.27 -6.14
CA PRO A 7 10.61 -2.91 -6.95
C PRO A 7 9.27 -2.17 -6.83
N THR A 8 8.63 -1.92 -7.98
CA THR A 8 7.33 -1.20 -8.04
C THR A 8 6.15 -2.04 -7.53
N TRP A 9 6.30 -3.36 -7.41
CA TRP A 9 5.28 -4.27 -6.91
C TRP A 9 5.29 -4.43 -5.37
N LEU A 10 6.33 -3.91 -4.70
CA LEU A 10 6.49 -3.95 -3.25
C LEU A 10 6.17 -2.60 -2.63
N VAL A 11 5.61 -2.59 -1.43
CA VAL A 11 5.38 -1.35 -0.66
C VAL A 11 6.72 -0.76 -0.21
N PRO A 12 7.01 0.54 -0.48
CA PRO A 12 8.23 1.19 -0.02
C PRO A 12 8.38 1.19 1.51
N LEU A 13 9.63 1.21 2.01
CA LEU A 13 9.93 1.19 3.45
C LEU A 13 9.15 2.23 4.26
N GLU A 14 9.13 3.49 3.81
CA GLU A 14 8.42 4.57 4.51
C GLU A 14 6.91 4.31 4.63
N VAL A 15 6.35 3.61 3.64
CA VAL A 15 4.95 3.20 3.66
C VAL A 15 4.75 1.99 4.58
N GLY A 16 5.68 1.03 4.59
CA GLY A 16 5.70 -0.09 5.55
C GLY A 16 5.77 0.38 7.01
N LYS A 17 6.57 1.41 7.31
CA LYS A 17 6.63 2.02 8.66
C LYS A 17 5.28 2.62 9.06
N LYS A 18 4.62 3.37 8.15
CA LYS A 18 3.27 3.91 8.40
C LYS A 18 2.24 2.80 8.63
N LEU A 19 2.34 1.68 7.94
CA LEU A 19 1.49 0.50 8.19
C LEU A 19 1.73 -0.08 9.59
N LYS A 20 2.99 -0.22 10.00
CA LYS A 20 3.34 -0.67 11.35
C LYS A 20 2.74 0.25 12.42
N GLU A 21 2.81 1.57 12.24
CA GLU A 21 2.21 2.54 13.16
C GLU A 21 0.70 2.37 13.34
N ILE A 22 -0.03 1.94 12.30
CA ILE A 22 -1.49 1.73 12.36
C ILE A 22 -1.88 0.29 12.74
N GLY A 23 -0.93 -0.53 13.21
CA GLY A 23 -1.20 -1.89 13.67
C GLY A 23 -1.38 -2.91 12.53
N PHE A 24 -0.68 -2.72 11.41
CA PHE A 24 -0.56 -3.79 10.42
C PHE A 24 0.27 -4.94 11.00
N GLU A 25 -0.35 -6.08 11.23
CA GLU A 25 0.27 -7.25 11.88
C GLU A 25 0.14 -8.53 11.05
N GLU A 26 -0.20 -8.41 9.75
CA GLU A 26 -0.26 -9.58 8.88
C GLU A 26 1.16 -10.07 8.58
N PRO A 27 1.34 -11.38 8.43
CA PRO A 27 2.58 -11.95 7.94
C PRO A 27 3.04 -11.39 6.59
N CYS A 28 4.35 -11.18 6.44
CA CYS A 28 4.94 -10.74 5.17
C CYS A 28 6.18 -11.56 4.80
N VAL A 29 6.29 -11.87 3.51
CA VAL A 29 7.49 -12.50 2.94
C VAL A 29 8.70 -11.57 3.04
N PHE A 30 8.49 -10.31 2.69
CA PHE A 30 9.54 -9.29 2.66
C PHE A 30 9.47 -8.42 3.89
N TYR A 31 10.64 -8.00 4.37
CA TYR A 31 10.74 -7.07 5.49
C TYR A 31 12.02 -6.26 5.40
N HIS A 32 12.08 -5.18 6.16
CA HIS A 32 13.28 -4.41 6.42
C HIS A 32 13.77 -4.73 7.83
N ASP A 33 15.09 -4.85 7.98
CA ASP A 33 15.75 -5.03 9.28
C ASP A 33 16.79 -3.93 9.43
N GLU A 34 16.62 -3.07 10.45
CA GLU A 34 17.52 -1.95 10.71
C GLU A 34 18.95 -2.40 11.06
N ASN A 35 19.12 -3.64 11.54
CA ASN A 35 20.43 -4.22 11.83
C ASN A 35 21.10 -4.79 10.56
N ASN A 36 20.36 -4.95 9.46
CA ASN A 36 20.89 -5.44 8.20
C ASN A 36 21.37 -4.28 7.32
N THR A 37 22.68 -4.07 7.27
CA THR A 37 23.31 -3.04 6.45
C THR A 37 23.57 -3.48 5.00
N THR A 38 23.32 -4.74 4.67
CA THR A 38 23.69 -5.34 3.38
C THR A 38 22.58 -5.20 2.35
N SER A 39 21.30 -5.26 2.76
CA SER A 39 20.17 -5.10 1.86
C SER A 39 19.03 -4.32 2.52
N PRO A 40 18.40 -3.36 1.80
CA PRO A 40 17.24 -2.64 2.31
C PRO A 40 15.99 -3.52 2.39
N VAL A 41 15.95 -4.66 1.67
CA VAL A 41 14.86 -5.63 1.68
C VAL A 41 15.43 -7.02 1.96
N VAL A 42 14.89 -7.67 2.97
CA VAL A 42 15.23 -9.04 3.37
C VAL A 42 14.05 -9.94 3.03
N VAL A 43 14.35 -11.14 2.56
CA VAL A 43 13.38 -12.20 2.31
C VAL A 43 13.41 -13.16 3.50
N THR A 44 12.25 -13.57 3.98
CA THR A 44 12.18 -14.56 5.06
C THR A 44 12.96 -15.83 4.67
N PRO A 45 13.92 -16.29 5.51
CA PRO A 45 14.96 -17.26 5.13
C PRO A 45 14.45 -18.68 4.78
N ASN A 46 13.20 -19.02 5.05
CA ASN A 46 12.64 -20.35 4.76
C ASN A 46 11.67 -20.29 3.57
N PHE A 47 12.19 -19.99 2.38
CA PHE A 47 11.45 -20.12 1.11
C PHE A 47 11.49 -21.56 0.55
N GLU A 48 12.23 -22.47 1.19
CA GLU A 48 12.31 -23.87 0.83
C GLU A 48 11.21 -24.67 1.54
N GLU A 49 10.26 -25.13 0.73
CA GLU A 49 9.31 -26.24 0.89
C GLU A 49 8.55 -26.45 2.23
N GLU A 50 7.22 -26.47 2.09
CA GLU A 50 6.18 -26.95 3.03
C GLU A 50 5.89 -26.14 4.31
N ASN A 51 6.81 -25.32 4.83
CA ASN A 51 6.54 -24.45 5.98
C ASN A 51 7.00 -23.02 5.73
N LEU A 52 6.25 -22.29 4.89
CA LEU A 52 6.37 -20.84 4.80
C LEU A 52 6.10 -20.27 6.20
N SER A 53 7.17 -19.89 6.92
CA SER A 53 7.09 -19.10 8.15
C SER A 53 6.62 -17.70 7.74
N TYR A 54 5.31 -17.61 7.51
CA TYR A 54 4.58 -16.37 7.37
C TYR A 54 4.51 -15.76 8.78
N GLU A 55 5.59 -15.09 9.15
CA GLU A 55 5.68 -14.37 10.42
C GLU A 55 5.39 -12.89 10.23
N ASN A 56 4.72 -12.32 11.23
CA ASN A 56 4.60 -10.89 11.37
C ASN A 56 5.95 -10.31 11.85
N ARG A 57 6.66 -9.62 10.96
CA ARG A 57 7.95 -8.98 11.26
C ARG A 57 7.79 -7.67 12.04
N ASN A 58 6.57 -7.17 12.23
CA ASN A 58 6.31 -5.99 13.06
C ASN A 58 6.34 -6.27 14.56
N LEU A 59 6.44 -7.55 14.98
CA LEU A 59 6.62 -7.94 16.39
C LEU A 59 7.96 -7.47 16.99
N LEU A 60 8.98 -7.32 16.14
CA LEU A 60 10.29 -6.83 16.54
C LEU A 60 10.39 -5.32 16.26
N SER A 61 10.92 -4.55 17.21
CA SER A 61 10.98 -3.09 17.11
C SER A 61 11.81 -2.61 15.90
N HIS A 62 12.95 -3.25 15.65
CA HIS A 62 13.93 -2.95 14.59
C HIS A 62 13.58 -3.55 13.23
N GLN A 63 12.46 -4.27 13.11
CA GLN A 63 12.00 -4.84 11.84
C GLN A 63 10.72 -4.17 11.36
N THR A 64 10.54 -4.08 10.05
CA THR A 64 9.33 -3.55 9.44
C THR A 64 8.86 -4.49 8.34
N SER A 65 7.65 -5.02 8.47
CA SER A 65 7.01 -5.83 7.43
C SER A 65 6.85 -4.99 6.15
N LEU A 66 7.26 -5.55 5.01
CA LEU A 66 7.11 -4.93 3.69
C LEU A 66 6.14 -5.78 2.87
N PRO A 67 4.82 -5.57 3.01
CA PRO A 67 3.84 -6.29 2.22
C PRO A 67 3.92 -5.91 0.73
N VAL A 68 3.40 -6.79 -0.13
CA VAL A 68 3.03 -6.38 -1.50
C VAL A 68 1.70 -5.64 -1.48
N TRP A 69 1.41 -4.85 -2.52
CA TRP A 69 0.20 -4.02 -2.57
C TRP A 69 -1.10 -4.81 -2.30
N THR A 70 -1.20 -6.04 -2.82
CA THR A 70 -2.38 -6.90 -2.67
C THR A 70 -2.67 -7.31 -1.23
N GLU A 71 -1.63 -7.54 -0.43
CA GLU A 71 -1.76 -7.91 1.00
C GLU A 71 -2.36 -6.73 1.78
N VAL A 72 -1.90 -5.52 1.49
CA VAL A 72 -2.39 -4.32 2.16
C VAL A 72 -3.83 -3.99 1.77
N PHE A 73 -4.17 -4.07 0.48
CA PHE A 73 -5.56 -3.90 0.07
C PHE A 73 -6.47 -4.93 0.74
N THR A 74 -6.00 -6.17 0.92
CA THR A 74 -6.75 -7.19 1.67
C THR A 74 -6.94 -6.79 3.13
N TRP A 75 -5.90 -6.27 3.78
CA TRP A 75 -5.97 -5.78 5.17
C TRP A 75 -6.99 -4.65 5.36
N PHE A 76 -7.02 -3.66 4.45
CA PHE A 76 -8.00 -2.57 4.48
C PHE A 76 -9.43 -3.05 4.19
N ARG A 77 -9.61 -4.01 3.27
CA ARG A 77 -10.94 -4.59 2.98
C ARG A 77 -11.52 -5.31 4.19
N LYS A 78 -10.71 -6.05 4.96
CA LYS A 78 -11.13 -6.65 6.25
C LYS A 78 -11.63 -5.59 7.25
N ARG A 79 -11.16 -4.33 7.11
CA ARG A 79 -11.57 -3.15 7.90
C ARG A 79 -12.67 -2.31 7.22
N GLY A 80 -13.27 -2.84 6.15
CA GLY A 80 -14.38 -2.22 5.45
C GLY A 80 -14.01 -1.01 4.61
N LEU A 81 -12.73 -0.80 4.27
CA LEU A 81 -12.28 0.25 3.35
C LEU A 81 -11.88 -0.39 2.02
N TYR A 82 -12.57 -0.01 0.95
CA TYR A 82 -12.38 -0.57 -0.39
C TYR A 82 -11.86 0.52 -1.31
N GLY A 83 -10.61 0.39 -1.78
CA GLY A 83 -10.00 1.29 -2.74
C GLY A 83 -10.24 0.84 -4.17
N PHE A 84 -10.55 1.79 -5.05
CA PHE A 84 -10.77 1.60 -6.47
C PHE A 84 -9.94 2.62 -7.22
N ILE A 85 -9.11 2.19 -8.16
CA ILE A 85 -8.46 3.09 -9.10
C ILE A 85 -9.38 3.23 -10.29
N THR A 86 -9.64 4.47 -10.67
CA THR A 86 -10.48 4.86 -11.78
C THR A 86 -9.61 5.43 -12.89
N PHE A 87 -10.04 5.23 -14.12
CA PHE A 87 -9.37 5.72 -15.31
C PHE A 87 -10.37 6.57 -16.08
N ASP A 88 -10.05 7.85 -16.24
CA ASP A 88 -10.87 8.77 -17.00
C ASP A 88 -10.42 8.75 -18.46
N ASN A 89 -11.24 8.11 -19.31
CA ASN A 89 -11.07 8.08 -20.75
C ASN A 89 -12.14 8.88 -21.50
N THR A 90 -12.78 9.84 -20.82
CA THR A 90 -13.93 10.60 -21.37
C THR A 90 -13.63 11.31 -22.69
N TYR A 91 -12.37 11.49 -23.07
CA TYR A 91 -11.97 12.08 -24.34
C TYR A 91 -11.25 11.06 -25.23
N PRO A 92 -11.85 10.65 -26.37
CA PRO A 92 -11.23 9.73 -27.33
C PRO A 92 -9.85 10.17 -27.85
N ASN A 93 -9.52 11.45 -27.70
CA ASN A 93 -8.29 12.08 -28.15
C ASN A 93 -7.42 12.61 -26.99
N SER A 94 -7.62 12.13 -25.75
CA SER A 94 -6.73 12.51 -24.65
C SER A 94 -5.31 12.06 -24.94
N GLU A 95 -4.34 12.97 -24.89
CA GLU A 95 -2.91 12.68 -25.11
C GLU A 95 -2.24 12.08 -23.86
N SER A 96 -2.95 11.99 -22.73
CA SER A 96 -2.42 11.43 -21.49
C SER A 96 -3.44 10.55 -20.77
N GLU A 97 -2.97 9.43 -20.25
CA GLU A 97 -3.71 8.61 -19.31
C GLU A 97 -3.95 9.41 -18.03
N THR A 98 -5.22 9.60 -17.64
CA THR A 98 -5.57 10.27 -16.38
C THR A 98 -6.20 9.25 -15.45
N PHE A 99 -5.54 9.04 -14.31
CA PHE A 99 -6.04 8.17 -13.26
C PHE A 99 -6.52 8.99 -12.07
N SER A 100 -7.48 8.40 -11.36
CA SER A 100 -8.04 8.87 -10.11
C SER A 100 -8.30 7.68 -9.20
N PHE A 101 -8.79 7.91 -7.99
CA PHE A 101 -9.21 6.81 -7.12
C PHE A 101 -10.37 7.19 -6.22
N GLU A 102 -11.08 6.16 -5.77
CA GLU A 102 -12.15 6.26 -4.79
C GLU A 102 -11.93 5.29 -3.64
N ILE A 103 -12.39 5.66 -2.46
CA ILE A 103 -12.48 4.82 -1.28
C ILE A 103 -13.94 4.73 -0.89
N ARG A 104 -14.46 3.50 -0.81
CA ARG A 104 -15.87 3.23 -0.49
C ARG A 104 -16.01 2.22 0.65
N LYS A 105 -17.20 2.17 1.25
CA LYS A 105 -17.64 1.06 2.09
C LYS A 105 -18.26 -0.06 1.24
N ILE A 106 -18.45 -1.23 1.84
CA ILE A 106 -19.05 -2.40 1.16
C ILE A 106 -20.45 -2.12 0.58
N ASN A 107 -21.22 -1.22 1.20
CA ASN A 107 -22.53 -0.77 0.73
C ASN A 107 -22.45 0.34 -0.34
N ARG A 108 -21.30 0.49 -1.01
CA ARG A 108 -21.00 1.49 -2.05
C ARG A 108 -21.00 2.96 -1.60
N LYS A 109 -21.18 3.24 -0.31
CA LYS A 109 -21.06 4.60 0.24
C LYS A 109 -19.65 5.15 -0.05
N LEU A 110 -19.58 6.28 -0.75
CA LEU A 110 -18.34 7.02 -1.00
C LEU A 110 -17.81 7.60 0.32
N ILE A 111 -16.55 7.34 0.60
CA ILE A 111 -15.82 7.90 1.75
C ILE A 111 -14.86 8.99 1.27
N TYR A 112 -14.22 8.78 0.12
CA TYR A 112 -13.31 9.73 -0.50
C TYR A 112 -13.24 9.47 -2.00
N GLY A 113 -13.22 10.52 -2.81
CA GLY A 113 -12.93 10.46 -4.25
C GLY A 113 -11.87 11.51 -4.58
N SER A 114 -10.78 11.11 -5.26
CA SER A 114 -9.66 12.01 -5.51
C SER A 114 -10.04 13.17 -6.42
N GLU A 115 -10.92 12.97 -7.40
CA GLU A 115 -11.39 14.03 -8.31
C GLU A 115 -12.27 15.07 -7.61
N GLU A 116 -13.10 14.64 -6.66
CA GLU A 116 -14.03 15.53 -5.94
C GLU A 116 -13.34 16.28 -4.79
N ASN A 117 -12.28 15.69 -4.22
CA ASN A 117 -11.65 16.17 -2.99
C ASN A 117 -10.21 16.66 -3.19
N SER A 118 -9.68 16.53 -4.40
CA SER A 118 -8.34 16.99 -4.76
C SER A 118 -8.28 17.43 -6.22
N THR A 119 -7.38 18.37 -6.54
CA THR A 119 -6.99 18.66 -7.93
C THR A 119 -6.03 17.59 -8.50
N ASP A 120 -5.71 16.55 -7.72
CA ASP A 120 -4.73 15.53 -8.08
C ASP A 120 -5.25 14.64 -9.21
N LYS A 121 -4.73 14.90 -10.40
CA LYS A 121 -4.76 13.97 -11.53
C LYS A 121 -3.45 13.19 -11.54
N PHE A 122 -3.55 11.87 -11.56
CA PHE A 122 -2.38 10.99 -11.62
C PHE A 122 -2.08 10.62 -13.06
N ASN A 123 -0.82 10.67 -13.46
CA ASN A 123 -0.42 10.44 -14.85
C ASN A 123 -0.14 8.97 -15.16
N CYS A 124 -0.15 8.10 -14.13
CA CYS A 124 -0.09 6.66 -14.29
C CYS A 124 -0.79 5.91 -13.13
N TYR A 125 -1.03 4.62 -13.35
CA TYR A 125 -1.67 3.75 -12.37
C TYR A 125 -0.87 3.65 -11.06
N GLU A 126 0.46 3.58 -11.12
CA GLU A 126 1.32 3.47 -9.93
C GLU A 126 1.21 4.69 -9.02
N GLU A 127 1.13 5.90 -9.59
CA GLU A 127 0.93 7.14 -8.83
C GLU A 127 -0.43 7.12 -8.13
N ALA A 128 -1.50 6.78 -8.86
CA ALA A 128 -2.84 6.66 -8.29
C ALA A 128 -2.91 5.61 -7.18
N ARG A 129 -2.25 4.45 -7.36
CA ARG A 129 -2.18 3.37 -6.37
C ARG A 129 -1.47 3.81 -5.09
N GLU A 130 -0.34 4.49 -5.22
CA GLU A 130 0.41 4.99 -4.06
C GLU A 130 -0.39 6.06 -3.29
N ALA A 131 -1.03 6.98 -4.01
CA ALA A 131 -1.87 8.02 -3.40
C ALA A 131 -3.11 7.42 -2.70
N LEU A 132 -3.80 6.47 -3.35
CA LEU A 132 -4.90 5.70 -2.76
C LEU A 132 -4.48 5.06 -1.44
N PHE A 133 -3.31 4.45 -1.43
CA PHE A 133 -2.79 3.77 -0.26
C PHE A 133 -2.50 4.72 0.90
N LEU A 134 -1.81 5.82 0.62
CA LEU A 134 -1.53 6.85 1.63
C LEU A 134 -2.84 7.39 2.21
N LYS A 135 -3.86 7.56 1.37
CA LYS A 135 -5.17 8.02 1.84
C LYS A 135 -5.92 6.97 2.66
N LEU A 136 -5.78 5.68 2.35
CA LEU A 136 -6.32 4.59 3.18
C LEU A 136 -5.68 4.57 4.57
N ILE A 137 -4.35 4.75 4.67
CA ILE A 137 -3.66 4.87 5.96
C ILE A 137 -4.21 6.06 6.75
N ASP A 138 -4.26 7.23 6.11
CA ASP A 138 -4.74 8.48 6.73
C ASP A 138 -6.15 8.31 7.31
N LEU A 139 -7.10 7.84 6.49
CA LEU A 139 -8.47 7.60 6.93
C LEU A 139 -8.56 6.58 8.07
N TYR A 140 -7.77 5.51 8.03
CA TYR A 140 -7.76 4.52 9.09
C TYR A 140 -7.16 5.07 10.38
N LYS A 141 -6.07 5.84 10.30
CA LYS A 141 -5.45 6.50 11.44
C LYS A 141 -6.41 7.49 12.09
N THR A 142 -7.07 8.34 11.30
CA THR A 142 -8.09 9.29 11.80
C THR A 142 -9.29 8.59 12.45
N ALA A 143 -9.71 7.43 11.96
CA ALA A 143 -10.86 6.71 12.51
C ALA A 143 -10.56 5.94 13.81
N ASN A 144 -9.29 5.72 14.16
CA ASN A 144 -8.86 4.90 15.30
C ASN A 144 -7.94 5.65 16.28
N GLN A 145 -7.88 6.98 16.19
CA GLN A 145 -7.29 7.89 17.18
C GLN A 145 -8.39 8.46 18.08
#